data_AF-A0A846BUW8-F1
#
_entry.id   AF-A0A846BUW8-F1
#
_cell.length_a   1.000
_cell.length_b   1.000
_cell.length_c   1.000
_cell.angle_alpha   90.00
_cell.angle_beta   90.00
_cell.angle_gamma   90.00
#
_symmetry.space_group_name_H-M   'P 1'
#
loop_
_entity.id
_entity.type
_entity.pdbx_description
1 polymer ?
#
loop_
_entity_poly.entity_id
_entity_poly.type
_entity_poly.pdbx_seq_one_letter_code
_entity_poly.pdbx_strand_id
1 'polypeptide(L)'
;VGIGINTGDLMLGTVGGQSRMDGTVISDNVNIASRIEGLTKKYGVSMLISHQTFSSLKYPNDYVFRFIAQVRMKGKSELVSLFEVFDADEPKIKEKKMLTKTNFEKACLLYYQRRFSQAAQLFKDVLNILPEDKITQIYLKRCSEPC
;
A
#
# COMPACT_ATOMS: atom_id res chain seq x y z
N VAL A 1 15.25 -0.67 -2.67
CA VAL A 1 14.47 -1.66 -3.45
C VAL A 1 13.03 -1.60 -2.96
N GLY A 2 12.05 -1.59 -3.86
CA GLY A 2 10.63 -1.63 -3.53
C GLY A 2 10.05 -3.01 -3.83
N ILE A 3 9.09 -3.46 -3.02
CA ILE A 3 8.43 -4.75 -3.18
C ILE A 3 6.91 -4.55 -3.25
N GLY A 4 6.27 -5.08 -4.30
CA GLY A 4 4.83 -5.09 -4.46
C GLY A 4 4.29 -6.50 -4.59
N ILE A 5 3.36 -6.90 -3.72
CA ILE A 5 2.76 -8.25 -3.72
C ILE A 5 1.25 -8.16 -3.97
N ASN A 6 0.79 -8.86 -4.99
CA ASN A 6 -0.63 -9.00 -5.31
C ASN A 6 -1.01 -10.48 -5.41
N THR A 7 -2.22 -10.81 -4.97
CA THR A 7 -2.80 -12.16 -5.11
C THR A 7 -4.02 -12.08 -6.00
N GLY A 8 -4.17 -13.03 -6.91
CA GLY A 8 -5.34 -13.14 -7.77
C GLY A 8 -5.14 -14.17 -8.88
N ASP A 9 -6.25 -14.54 -9.52
CA ASP A 9 -6.24 -15.58 -10.54
C ASP A 9 -5.43 -15.17 -11.78
N LEU A 10 -4.78 -16.15 -12.40
CA LEU A 10 -4.06 -15.94 -13.65
C LEU A 10 -4.37 -17.07 -14.61
N MET A 11 -4.49 -16.74 -15.89
CA MET A 11 -4.44 -17.74 -16.95
C MET A 11 -3.00 -17.93 -17.37
N LEU A 12 -2.52 -19.16 -17.28
CA LEU A 12 -1.21 -19.55 -17.79
C LEU A 12 -1.40 -20.09 -19.21
N GLY A 13 -0.68 -19.51 -20.17
CA GLY A 13 -0.70 -19.96 -21.57
C GLY A 13 0.71 -19.96 -22.16
N THR A 14 0.95 -20.83 -23.13
CA THR A 14 2.16 -20.80 -23.95
C THR A 14 1.95 -19.85 -25.12
N VAL A 15 2.89 -18.92 -25.33
CA VAL A 15 2.88 -17.98 -26.47
C VAL A 15 4.16 -18.21 -27.27
N GLY A 16 4.05 -18.73 -28.50
CA GLY A 16 5.20 -18.98 -29.38
C GLY A 16 4.90 -19.91 -30.55
N GLY A 17 5.67 -19.78 -31.64
CA GLY A 17 5.67 -20.73 -32.77
C GLY A 17 6.66 -21.89 -32.54
N GLN A 18 6.60 -22.94 -33.38
CA GLN A 18 7.28 -24.25 -33.19
C GLN A 18 8.77 -24.22 -32.78
N SER A 19 9.49 -23.11 -32.97
CA SER A 19 10.93 -23.01 -32.70
C SER A 19 11.31 -22.26 -31.40
N ARG A 20 10.35 -21.65 -30.69
CA ARG A 20 10.55 -21.03 -29.35
C ARG A 20 9.23 -21.02 -28.58
N MET A 21 9.15 -21.81 -27.50
CA MET A 21 8.07 -21.70 -26.52
C MET A 21 8.58 -20.92 -25.30
N ASP A 22 8.15 -19.67 -25.16
CA ASP A 22 8.34 -18.90 -23.93
C ASP A 22 7.03 -18.96 -23.12
N GLY A 23 7.11 -19.45 -21.88
CA GLY A 23 5.97 -19.44 -20.96
C GLY A 23 5.65 -17.99 -20.59
N THR A 24 4.53 -17.46 -21.06
CA THR A 24 4.12 -16.08 -20.79
C THR A 24 2.88 -16.08 -19.91
N VAL A 25 2.93 -15.39 -18.77
CA VAL A 25 1.74 -15.18 -17.94
C VAL A 25 0.93 -14.03 -18.52
N ILE A 26 -0.30 -14.30 -18.94
CA ILE A 26 -1.25 -13.27 -19.40
C ILE A 26 -2.29 -13.09 -18.29
N SER A 27 -2.06 -12.15 -17.39
CA SER A 27 -3.07 -11.76 -16.40
C SER A 27 -2.87 -10.32 -15.94
N ASP A 28 -3.99 -9.60 -15.82
CA ASP A 28 -4.04 -8.26 -15.20
C ASP A 28 -3.44 -8.24 -13.79
N ASN A 29 -3.44 -9.37 -13.09
CA ASN A 29 -2.90 -9.47 -11.73
C ASN A 29 -1.38 -9.34 -11.66
N VAL A 30 -0.65 -9.72 -12.71
CA VAL A 30 0.81 -9.49 -12.81
C VAL A 30 1.09 -7.99 -12.95
N ASN A 31 0.30 -7.30 -13.77
CA ASN A 31 0.40 -5.86 -13.95
C ASN A 31 0.06 -5.09 -12.66
N ILE A 32 -0.84 -5.60 -11.82
CA ILE A 32 -1.15 -5.00 -10.52
C ILE A 32 0.07 -5.09 -9.58
N ALA A 33 0.75 -6.24 -9.49
CA ALA A 33 1.93 -6.38 -8.62
C ALA A 33 3.04 -5.38 -8.98
N SER A 34 3.38 -5.24 -10.27
CA SER A 34 4.37 -4.26 -10.73
C SER A 34 3.94 -2.81 -10.45
N ARG A 35 2.65 -2.49 -10.57
CA ARG A 35 2.15 -1.14 -10.23
C ARG A 35 2.21 -0.86 -8.73
N ILE A 36 1.90 -1.86 -7.91
CA ILE A 36 2.04 -1.76 -6.44
C ILE A 36 3.52 -1.53 -6.09
N GLU A 37 4.44 -2.25 -6.72
CA GLU A 37 5.88 -2.02 -6.55
C GLU A 37 6.24 -0.56 -6.92
N GLY A 38 5.78 -0.05 -8.06
CA GLY A 38 6.04 1.35 -8.44
C GLY A 38 5.49 2.39 -7.45
N LEU A 39 4.42 2.07 -6.71
CA LEU A 39 3.85 2.94 -5.67
C LEU A 39 4.73 3.01 -4.42
N THR A 40 5.59 2.03 -4.16
CA THR A 40 6.52 2.03 -3.02
C THR A 40 7.39 3.29 -3.01
N LYS A 41 7.91 3.71 -4.17
CA LYS A 41 8.72 4.94 -4.32
C LYS A 41 7.91 6.21 -4.01
N LYS A 42 6.65 6.24 -4.45
CA LYS A 42 5.74 7.37 -4.18
C LYS A 42 5.49 7.49 -2.68
N TYR A 43 5.18 6.38 -2.03
CA TYR A 43 4.85 6.33 -0.62
C TYR A 43 6.07 6.29 0.31
N GLY A 44 7.28 6.03 -0.20
CA GLY A 44 8.50 6.00 0.60
C GLY A 44 8.58 4.79 1.52
N VAL A 45 8.07 3.64 1.08
CA VAL A 45 8.01 2.40 1.87
C VAL A 45 8.73 1.27 1.16
N SER A 46 9.15 0.25 1.90
CA SER A 46 9.89 -0.91 1.37
C SER A 46 8.97 -1.95 0.73
N MET A 47 7.79 -2.19 1.31
CA MET A 47 6.87 -3.24 0.89
C MET A 47 5.41 -2.80 0.93
N LEU A 48 4.69 -3.11 -0.14
CA LEU A 48 3.24 -2.94 -0.25
C LEU A 48 2.58 -4.25 -0.66
N ILE A 49 1.46 -4.55 -0.02
CA ILE A 49 0.60 -5.68 -0.37
C ILE A 49 -0.82 -5.22 -0.69
N SER A 50 -1.45 -5.91 -1.64
CA SER A 50 -2.87 -5.74 -1.93
C SER A 50 -3.75 -6.29 -0.81
N HIS A 51 -5.02 -5.85 -0.76
CA HIS A 51 -6.03 -6.47 0.10
C HIS A 51 -6.21 -7.97 -0.17
N GLN A 52 -6.14 -8.40 -1.44
CA GLN A 52 -6.25 -9.82 -1.79
C GLN A 52 -5.14 -10.64 -1.13
N THR A 53 -3.90 -10.14 -1.17
CA THR A 53 -2.75 -10.76 -0.48
C THR A 53 -2.98 -10.77 1.03
N PHE A 54 -3.40 -9.64 1.60
CA PHE A 54 -3.67 -9.53 3.03
C PHE A 54 -4.72 -10.54 3.51
N SER A 55 -5.83 -10.66 2.78
CA SER A 55 -6.92 -11.60 3.09
C SER A 55 -6.54 -13.07 2.91
N SER A 56 -5.46 -13.34 2.17
CA SER A 56 -4.94 -14.70 1.95
C SER A 56 -3.91 -15.12 3.00
N LEU A 57 -3.53 -14.24 3.93
CA LEU A 57 -2.59 -14.58 5.00
C LEU A 57 -3.22 -15.56 5.99
N LYS A 58 -2.54 -16.68 6.25
CA LYS A 58 -3.00 -17.68 7.23
C LYS A 58 -2.85 -17.19 8.67
N TYR A 59 -1.79 -16.43 8.95
CA TYR A 59 -1.46 -15.90 10.28
C TYR A 59 -1.18 -14.39 10.18
N PRO A 60 -2.22 -13.56 9.96
CA PRO A 60 -2.02 -12.12 9.75
C PRO A 60 -1.40 -11.41 10.99
N ASN A 61 -1.60 -11.96 12.19
CA ASN A 61 -1.05 -11.40 13.43
C ASN A 61 0.47 -11.58 13.58
N ASP A 62 1.11 -12.39 12.74
CA ASP A 62 2.56 -12.60 12.74
C ASP A 62 3.32 -11.45 12.06
N TYR A 63 2.59 -10.53 11.43
CA TYR A 63 3.14 -9.42 10.65
C TYR A 63 2.70 -8.08 11.21
N VAL A 64 3.56 -7.07 11.06
CA VAL A 64 3.17 -5.68 11.31
C VAL A 64 2.85 -4.98 10.00
N PHE A 65 1.63 -4.46 9.94
CA PHE A 65 1.13 -3.77 8.76
C PHE A 65 0.24 -2.60 9.14
N ARG A 66 0.04 -1.68 8.19
CA ARG A 66 -0.97 -0.62 8.30
C ARG A 66 -1.65 -0.37 6.98
N PHE A 67 -2.94 -0.07 7.02
CA PHE A 67 -3.67 0.35 5.82
C PHE A 67 -3.18 1.73 5.38
N ILE A 68 -2.82 1.88 4.10
CA ILE A 68 -2.23 3.15 3.61
C ILE A 68 -3.12 3.91 2.64
N ALA A 69 -3.85 3.25 1.75
CA ALA A 69 -4.63 3.92 0.71
C ALA A 69 -5.52 2.94 -0.06
N GLN A 70 -6.58 3.49 -0.65
CA GLN A 70 -7.27 2.92 -1.81
C GLN A 70 -6.82 3.64 -3.08
N VAL A 71 -6.36 2.88 -4.08
CA VAL A 71 -5.89 3.42 -5.36
C VAL A 71 -6.68 2.84 -6.53
N ARG A 72 -6.97 3.70 -7.51
CA ARG A 72 -7.55 3.24 -8.79
C ARG A 72 -6.43 2.79 -9.70
N MET A 73 -6.50 1.55 -10.18
CA MET A 73 -5.53 1.01 -11.13
C MET A 73 -5.97 1.33 -12.57
N LYS A 74 -5.04 1.81 -13.41
CA LYS A 74 -5.32 2.15 -14.81
C LYS A 74 -5.91 0.94 -15.55
N GLY A 75 -7.09 1.10 -16.16
CA GLY A 75 -7.77 0.02 -16.87
C GLY A 75 -8.66 -0.88 -16.02
N LYS A 76 -8.78 -0.63 -14.71
CA LYS A 76 -9.81 -1.26 -13.85
C LYS A 76 -10.71 -0.21 -13.22
N SER A 77 -12.00 -0.55 -13.11
CA SER A 77 -13.01 0.25 -12.41
C SER A 77 -12.85 0.17 -10.88
N GLU A 78 -12.32 -0.94 -10.38
CA GLU A 78 -12.24 -1.24 -8.96
C GLU A 78 -11.03 -0.58 -8.26
N LEU A 79 -11.27 -0.18 -7.01
CA LEU A 79 -10.23 0.34 -6.12
C LEU A 79 -9.48 -0.82 -5.48
N VAL A 80 -8.15 -0.74 -5.47
CA VAL A 80 -7.28 -1.67 -4.76
C VAL A 80 -6.85 -1.01 -3.45
N SER A 81 -7.23 -1.63 -2.33
CA SER A 81 -6.71 -1.27 -1.00
C SER A 81 -5.29 -1.78 -0.85
N LEU A 82 -4.42 -0.92 -0.33
CA LEU A 82 -3.01 -1.19 -0.10
C LEU A 82 -2.67 -1.16 1.38
N PHE A 83 -1.84 -2.10 1.78
CA PHE A 83 -1.26 -2.19 3.11
C PHE A 83 0.25 -2.11 2.99
N GLU A 84 0.86 -1.35 3.88
CA GLU A 84 2.31 -1.39 4.08
C GLU A 84 2.63 -2.49 5.08
N VAL A 85 3.59 -3.34 4.74
CA VAL A 85 4.19 -4.30 5.67
C VAL A 85 5.58 -3.76 6.03
N PHE A 86 5.83 -3.53 7.32
CA PHE A 86 7.03 -2.83 7.79
C PHE A 86 7.83 -3.66 8.80
N ASP A 87 7.73 -4.98 8.70
CA ASP A 87 8.47 -5.91 9.57
C ASP A 87 9.98 -5.77 9.49
N ALA A 88 10.49 -5.47 8.29
CA ALA A 88 11.91 -5.38 7.95
C ALA A 88 12.48 -3.96 8.05
N ASP A 89 11.69 -2.99 8.50
CA ASP A 89 12.20 -1.64 8.73
C ASP A 89 13.19 -1.61 9.90
N GLU A 90 14.06 -0.60 9.91
CA GLU A 90 14.96 -0.38 11.05
C GLU A 90 14.18 -0.37 12.37
N PRO A 91 14.69 -0.99 13.46
CA PRO A 91 13.94 -1.16 14.70
C PRO A 91 13.30 0.14 15.24
N LYS A 92 14.03 1.26 15.16
CA LYS A 92 13.55 2.58 15.59
C LYS A 92 12.38 3.09 14.73
N ILE A 93 12.42 2.83 13.42
CA ILE A 93 11.34 3.22 12.50
C ILE A 93 10.13 2.31 12.71
N LYS A 94 10.34 1.01 12.83
CA LYS A 94 9.28 0.02 13.15
C LYS A 94 8.56 0.39 14.43
N GLU A 95 9.29 0.68 15.50
CA GLU A 95 8.71 1.09 16.79
C GLU A 95 7.86 2.36 16.67
N LYS A 96 8.36 3.40 16.00
CA LYS A 96 7.60 4.64 15.76
C LYS A 96 6.36 4.41 14.89
N LYS A 97 6.44 3.56 13.87
CA LYS A 97 5.28 3.16 13.05
C LYS A 97 4.26 2.42 13.90
N MET A 98 4.67 1.50 14.78
CA MET A 98 3.77 0.82 15.70
C MET A 98 3.09 1.79 16.67
N LEU A 99 3.86 2.72 17.25
CA LEU A 99 3.34 3.73 18.17
C LEU A 99 2.30 4.66 17.51
N THR A 100 2.52 5.01 16.24
CA THR A 100 1.66 5.94 15.50
C THR A 100 0.53 5.27 14.72
N LYS A 101 0.58 3.93 14.53
CA LYS A 101 -0.32 3.16 13.66
C LYS A 101 -1.79 3.47 13.89
N THR A 102 -2.26 3.42 15.14
CA THR A 102 -3.67 3.66 15.48
C THR A 102 -4.12 5.07 15.11
N ASN A 103 -3.31 6.09 15.40
CA ASN A 103 -3.62 7.48 15.05
C ASN A 103 -3.61 7.69 13.54
N PHE A 104 -2.64 7.09 12.85
CA PHE A 104 -2.54 7.13 11.40
C PHE A 104 -3.77 6.51 10.72
N GLU A 105 -4.17 5.31 11.10
CA GLU A 105 -5.33 4.63 10.50
C GLU A 105 -6.65 5.36 10.81
N LYS A 106 -6.78 5.90 12.02
CA LYS A 106 -7.91 6.76 12.39
C LYS A 106 -7.93 8.06 11.56
N ALA A 107 -6.78 8.66 11.30
CA ALA A 107 -6.67 9.83 10.44
C ALA A 107 -7.07 9.53 8.99
N CYS A 108 -6.65 8.37 8.45
CA CYS A 108 -7.10 7.89 7.15
C CYS A 108 -8.62 7.71 7.10
N LEU A 109 -9.23 7.09 8.12
CA LEU A 109 -10.68 6.95 8.19
C LEU A 109 -11.41 8.30 8.16
N LEU A 110 -10.96 9.27 8.97
CA LEU A 110 -11.52 10.62 8.99
C LEU A 110 -11.35 11.33 7.64
N TYR A 111 -10.20 11.14 6.97
CA TYR A 111 -9.96 11.65 5.62
C TYR A 111 -10.98 11.11 4.62
N TYR A 112 -11.23 9.79 4.62
CA TYR A 112 -12.25 9.17 3.75
C TYR A 112 -13.68 9.61 4.08
N GLN A 113 -13.95 9.98 5.33
CA GLN A 113 -15.21 10.60 5.77
C GLN A 113 -15.29 12.11 5.47
N ARG A 114 -14.33 12.68 4.74
CA ARG A 114 -14.21 14.12 4.45
C ARG A 114 -14.10 15.03 5.67
N ARG A 115 -13.71 14.48 6.83
CA ARG A 115 -13.47 15.24 8.08
C ARG A 115 -12.02 15.75 8.11
N PHE A 116 -11.66 16.58 7.13
CA PHE A 116 -10.27 16.96 6.86
C PHE A 116 -9.57 17.66 8.02
N SER A 117 -10.25 18.54 8.77
CA SER A 117 -9.65 19.22 9.92
C SER A 117 -9.24 18.24 11.02
N GLN A 118 -10.10 17.25 11.30
CA GLN A 118 -9.82 16.22 12.31
C GLN A 118 -8.72 15.26 11.85
N ALA A 119 -8.76 14.87 10.57
CA ALA A 119 -7.72 14.04 9.96
C ALA A 119 -6.36 14.75 9.99
N ALA A 120 -6.30 16.03 9.60
CA ALA A 120 -5.09 16.82 9.60
C ALA A 120 -4.45 16.93 10.99
N GLN A 121 -5.27 17.09 12.05
CA GLN A 121 -4.74 17.12 13.40
C GLN A 121 -4.04 15.81 13.76
N LEU A 122 -4.69 14.67 13.53
CA LEU A 122 -4.06 13.36 13.80
C LEU A 122 -2.83 13.10 12.93
N PHE A 123 -2.84 13.51 11.66
CA PHE A 123 -1.64 13.39 10.82
C PHE A 123 -0.48 14.25 11.34
N LYS A 124 -0.74 15.45 11.87
CA LYS A 124 0.29 16.25 12.55
C LYS A 124 0.84 15.53 13.79
N ASP A 125 -0.03 14.93 14.60
CA ASP A 125 0.37 14.17 15.79
C ASP A 125 1.26 12.97 15.40
N VAL A 126 0.94 12.29 14.29
CA VAL A 126 1.79 11.23 13.72
C VAL A 126 3.16 11.79 13.29
N LEU A 127 3.20 12.92 12.57
CA LEU A 127 4.46 13.53 12.13
C LEU A 127 5.32 14.09 13.27
N ASN A 128 4.74 14.44 14.41
CA ASN A 128 5.52 14.83 15.59
C ASN A 128 6.37 13.67 16.11
N ILE A 129 5.92 12.42 15.92
CA ILE A 129 6.63 11.21 16.36
C ILE A 129 7.51 10.65 15.23
N LEU A 130 6.98 10.62 14.00
CA LEU A 130 7.65 10.10 12.80
C LEU A 130 7.62 11.15 11.67
N PRO A 131 8.50 12.18 11.72
CA PRO A 131 8.50 13.27 10.74
C PRO A 131 8.75 12.81 9.31
N GLU A 132 9.50 11.72 9.13
CA GLU A 132 9.90 11.17 7.85
C GLU A 132 8.81 10.29 7.19
N ASP A 133 7.65 10.11 7.84
CA ASP A 133 6.54 9.33 7.28
C ASP A 133 5.91 10.02 6.08
N LYS A 134 6.43 9.69 4.90
CA LYS A 134 6.03 10.27 3.62
C LYS A 134 4.55 10.03 3.30
N ILE A 135 3.94 8.94 3.75
CA ILE A 135 2.51 8.69 3.54
C ILE A 135 1.69 9.72 4.34
N THR A 136 2.05 9.91 5.60
CA THR A 136 1.43 10.91 6.48
C THR A 136 1.57 12.32 5.92
N GLN A 137 2.76 12.69 5.41
CA GLN A 137 2.99 13.98 4.74
C GLN A 137 2.06 14.19 3.53
N ILE A 138 1.90 13.15 2.69
CA ILE A 138 1.00 13.18 1.53
C ILE A 138 -0.45 13.45 1.96
N TYR A 139 -0.93 12.75 2.98
CA TYR A 139 -2.30 12.93 3.46
C TYR A 139 -2.51 14.30 4.12
N LEU A 140 -1.55 14.78 4.90
CA LEU A 140 -1.64 16.10 5.51
C LEU A 140 -1.76 17.18 4.44
N LYS A 141 -0.94 17.11 3.37
CA LYS A 141 -1.06 18.03 2.23
C LYS A 141 -2.44 17.94 1.54
N ARG A 142 -2.98 16.73 1.37
CA ARG A 142 -4.32 16.55 0.79
C ARG A 142 -5.44 17.11 1.65
N CYS A 143 -5.26 17.19 2.98
CA CYS A 143 -6.25 17.80 3.86
C CYS A 143 -6.31 19.33 3.68
N SER A 144 -5.21 19.98 3.28
CA SER A 144 -5.16 21.41 2.97
C SER A 144 -5.60 21.78 1.55
N GLU A 145 -5.59 20.80 0.62
CA GLU A 145 -6.00 20.97 -0.78
C GLU A 145 -7.10 19.93 -1.13
N PRO A 146 -8.29 19.98 -0.50
CA PRO A 146 -9.33 18.99 -0.78
C PRO A 146 -9.85 19.14 -2.22
N CYS A 147 -9.74 18.06 -3.00
CA CYS A 147 -10.33 17.94 -4.34
C CYS A 147 -11.87 17.96 -4.33
#